data_AF-A0A951IP14-F1
#
_entry.id   AF-A0A951IP14-F1
#
_cell.length_a   1.000
_cell.length_b   1.000
_cell.length_c   1.000
_cell.angle_alpha   90.00
_cell.angle_beta   90.00
_cell.angle_gamma   90.00
#
_symmetry.space_group_name_H-M   'P 1'
#
loop_
_entity.id
_entity.type
_entity.pdbx_description
1 polymer ?
#
loop_
_entity_poly.entity_id
_entity_poly.type
_entity_poly.pdbx_seq_one_letter_code
_entity_poly.pdbx_strand_id
1 'polypeptide(L)'
;RSFVFDKGTIGNASFLAIPYNGAHKEGALLLCDFLLSPEAQLKKQDPAGYGGFTVLAMRKLDEVDRARFEALPRGIATLSTEELGPVLPEPHPSWMTRIVATWQRRYEVR
;
A
#
# COMPACT_ATOMS: atom_id res chain seq x y z
N ARG A 1 21.19 -1.94 -5.56
CA ARG A 1 20.21 -0.89 -5.93
C ARG A 1 18.95 -1.62 -6.40
N SER A 2 17.75 -1.13 -6.08
CA SER A 2 16.50 -1.78 -6.50
C SER A 2 16.36 -1.79 -8.03
N PHE A 3 15.74 -2.84 -8.56
CA PHE A 3 15.51 -3.04 -9.99
C PHE A 3 14.06 -2.67 -10.33
N VAL A 4 13.86 -1.93 -11.42
CA VAL A 4 12.55 -1.54 -11.95
C VAL A 4 12.48 -1.89 -13.43
N PHE A 5 11.31 -2.36 -13.89
CA PHE A 5 11.09 -2.65 -15.30
C PHE A 5 10.74 -1.37 -16.07
N ASP A 6 11.24 -1.21 -17.29
CA ASP A 6 10.95 -0.04 -18.14
C ASP A 6 9.45 0.15 -18.42
N LYS A 7 8.70 -0.97 -18.45
CA LYS A 7 7.25 -0.97 -18.66
C LYS A 7 6.44 -0.85 -17.36
N GLY A 8 7.11 -0.68 -16.22
CA GLY A 8 6.48 -0.60 -14.92
C GLY A 8 6.17 -1.94 -14.27
N THR A 9 5.51 -1.87 -13.12
CA THR A 9 5.09 -3.03 -12.32
C THR A 9 3.62 -2.90 -11.95
N ILE A 10 2.98 -4.02 -11.61
CA ILE A 10 1.62 -4.00 -11.06
C ILE A 10 1.68 -3.25 -9.73
N GLY A 11 0.93 -2.17 -9.62
CA GLY A 11 0.75 -1.46 -8.35
C GLY A 11 -0.46 -1.99 -7.62
N ASN A 12 -0.30 -2.20 -6.33
CA ASN A 12 -1.37 -2.56 -5.42
C ASN A 12 -1.32 -1.62 -4.21
N ALA A 13 -2.48 -1.39 -3.61
CA ALA A 13 -2.60 -0.76 -2.31
C ALA A 13 -3.32 -1.73 -1.37
N SER A 14 -2.91 -1.76 -0.11
CA SER A 14 -3.67 -2.45 0.93
C SER A 14 -4.94 -1.66 1.26
N PHE A 15 -6.07 -2.36 1.38
CA PHE A 15 -7.37 -1.76 1.69
C PHE A 15 -7.79 -2.09 3.12
N LEU A 16 -8.47 -1.15 3.77
CA LEU A 16 -9.20 -1.38 5.01
C LEU A 16 -10.67 -1.64 4.65
N ALA A 17 -11.24 -2.70 5.22
CA ALA A 17 -12.62 -3.09 4.99
C ALA A 17 -13.33 -3.35 6.33
N ILE A 18 -14.61 -2.98 6.39
CA ILE A 18 -15.48 -3.28 7.52
C ILE A 18 -16.44 -4.38 7.07
N PRO A 19 -16.42 -5.58 7.68
CA PRO A 19 -17.35 -6.65 7.35
C PRO A 19 -18.81 -6.21 7.54
N TYR A 20 -19.71 -6.70 6.69
CA TYR A 20 -21.13 -6.32 6.73
C TYR A 20 -21.80 -6.60 8.09
N ASN A 21 -21.33 -7.66 8.78
CA ASN A 21 -21.77 -8.14 10.09
C ASN A 21 -20.86 -7.68 11.25
N GLY A 22 -20.00 -6.68 11.04
CA GLY A 22 -19.16 -6.13 12.10
C GLY A 22 -20.00 -5.59 13.26
N ALA A 23 -19.65 -5.96 14.49
CA ALA A 23 -20.40 -5.62 15.70
C ALA A 23 -20.30 -4.14 16.11
N HIS A 24 -19.25 -3.43 15.67
CA HIS A 24 -18.94 -2.06 16.07
C HIS A 24 -18.55 -1.21 14.85
N LYS A 25 -19.53 -0.82 14.04
CA LYS A 25 -19.29 -0.15 12.75
C LYS A 25 -18.73 1.25 12.91
N GLU A 26 -19.25 2.00 13.87
CA GLU A 26 -18.86 3.38 14.16
C GLU A 26 -17.42 3.44 14.66
N GLY A 27 -17.03 2.52 15.56
CA GLY A 27 -15.66 2.40 16.03
C GLY A 27 -14.70 1.97 14.92
N ALA A 28 -15.12 1.06 14.05
CA ALA A 28 -14.31 0.66 12.90
C ALA A 28 -14.12 1.81 11.89
N LEU A 29 -15.13 2.65 11.66
CA LEU A 29 -15.02 3.84 10.82
C LEU A 29 -14.04 4.86 11.41
N LEU A 30 -14.12 5.12 12.73
CA LEU A 30 -13.18 6.02 13.41
C LEU A 30 -11.73 5.53 13.28
N LEU A 31 -11.51 4.21 13.42
CA LEU A 31 -10.19 3.62 13.23
C LEU A 31 -9.72 3.78 11.77
N CYS A 32 -10.60 3.56 10.79
CA CYS A 32 -10.24 3.75 9.38
C CYS A 32 -9.83 5.20 9.09
N ASP A 33 -10.55 6.18 9.65
CA ASP A 33 -10.22 7.60 9.52
C ASP A 33 -8.86 7.93 10.16
N PHE A 34 -8.64 7.45 11.40
CA PHE A 34 -7.36 7.60 12.08
C PHE A 34 -6.19 6.98 11.29
N LEU A 35 -6.38 5.78 10.73
CA LEU A 35 -5.35 5.13 9.94
C LEU A 35 -5.04 5.87 8.63
N LEU A 36 -5.95 6.71 8.13
CA LEU A 36 -5.72 7.61 7.00
C LEU A 36 -5.18 8.99 7.42
N SER A 37 -4.92 9.23 8.71
CA SER A 37 -4.31 10.48 9.16
C SER A 37 -2.83 10.60 8.74
N PRO A 38 -2.30 11.83 8.60
CA PRO A 38 -0.86 12.05 8.35
C PRO A 38 0.03 11.38 9.40
N GLU A 39 -0.34 11.45 10.68
CA GLU A 39 0.41 10.84 11.79
C GLU A 39 0.55 9.31 11.61
N ALA A 40 -0.57 8.62 11.40
CA ALA A 40 -0.57 7.18 11.24
C ALA A 40 0.21 6.74 9.98
N GLN A 41 0.05 7.48 8.88
CA GLN A 41 0.73 7.18 7.63
C GLN A 41 2.23 7.49 7.68
N LEU A 42 2.65 8.52 8.43
CA LEU A 42 4.05 8.80 8.69
C LEU A 42 4.69 7.65 9.47
N LYS A 43 4.00 7.15 10.50
CA LYS A 43 4.47 5.99 11.28
C LYS A 43 4.53 4.71 10.44
N LYS A 44 3.58 4.53 9.51
CA LYS A 44 3.58 3.43 8.54
C LYS A 44 4.80 3.49 7.62
N GLN A 45 5.16 4.68 7.14
CA GLN A 45 6.25 4.89 6.19
C GLN A 45 7.64 4.90 6.83
N ASP A 46 7.73 5.17 8.14
CA ASP A 46 8.96 5.06 8.91
C ASP A 46 9.59 3.64 8.75
N PRO A 47 10.82 3.54 8.20
CA PRO A 47 11.50 2.26 8.03
C PRO A 47 11.83 1.53 9.33
N ALA A 48 11.92 2.24 10.47
CA ALA A 48 12.12 1.61 11.78
C ALA A 48 10.84 0.95 12.30
N GLY A 49 9.68 1.28 11.71
CA GLY A 49 8.38 0.70 12.01
C GLY A 49 7.97 -0.32 10.94
N TYR A 50 6.93 0.03 10.18
CA TYR A 50 6.36 -0.85 9.16
C TYR A 50 7.04 -0.71 7.79
N GLY A 51 7.63 0.45 7.48
CA GLY A 51 8.35 0.70 6.23
C GLY A 51 7.50 0.68 4.95
N GLY A 52 6.17 0.82 5.06
CA GLY A 52 5.26 0.80 3.92
C GLY A 52 4.91 2.20 3.41
N PHE A 53 4.87 2.38 2.09
CA PHE A 53 4.52 3.68 1.50
C PHE A 53 3.15 4.20 1.97
N THR A 54 3.06 5.52 2.18
CA THR A 54 1.80 6.22 2.43
C THR A 54 0.86 6.14 1.24
N VAL A 55 -0.45 6.18 1.51
CA VAL A 55 -1.50 6.33 0.47
C VAL A 55 -1.99 7.77 0.34
N LEU A 56 -1.44 8.70 1.12
CA LEU A 56 -1.86 10.09 1.12
C LEU A 56 -1.37 10.82 -0.13
N ALA A 57 -2.22 11.70 -0.65
CA ALA A 57 -1.84 12.62 -1.70
C ALA A 57 -0.97 13.73 -1.09
N MET A 58 0.35 13.61 -1.19
CA MET A 58 1.34 14.53 -0.59
C MET A 58 1.08 16.00 -0.91
N ARG A 59 0.56 16.30 -2.10
CA ARG A 59 0.18 17.66 -2.54
C ARG A 59 -1.01 18.28 -1.80
N LYS A 60 -1.79 17.47 -1.07
CA LYS A 60 -2.96 17.90 -0.28
C LYS A 60 -2.64 18.07 1.20
N LEU A 61 -1.44 17.67 1.63
CA LEU A 61 -0.99 17.88 3.01
C LEU A 61 -0.60 19.34 3.21
N ASP A 62 -0.66 19.79 4.46
CA ASP A 62 -0.02 21.05 4.83
C ASP A 62 1.51 20.94 4.77
N GLU A 63 2.18 22.09 4.90
CA GLU A 63 3.63 22.17 4.77
C GLU A 63 4.36 21.41 5.89
N VAL A 64 3.80 21.39 7.11
CA VAL A 64 4.42 20.77 8.28
C VAL A 64 4.42 19.26 8.12
N ASP A 65 3.29 18.67 7.78
CA ASP A 65 3.18 17.23 7.58
C ASP A 65 3.97 16.77 6.36
N ARG A 66 3.92 17.52 5.25
CA ARG A 66 4.74 17.20 4.07
C ARG A 66 6.24 17.16 4.42
N ALA A 67 6.74 18.17 5.15
CA ALA A 67 8.13 18.22 5.58
C ALA A 67 8.52 17.03 6.47
N ARG A 68 7.61 16.55 7.33
CA ARG A 68 7.86 15.36 8.16
C ARG A 68 8.06 14.09 7.32
N PHE A 69 7.28 13.90 6.27
CA PHE A 69 7.46 12.77 5.36
C PHE A 69 8.78 12.87 4.57
N GLU A 70 9.13 14.06 4.11
CA GLU A 70 10.39 14.31 3.37
C GLU A 70 11.63 14.07 4.25
N ALA A 71 11.50 14.30 5.57
CA ALA A 71 12.57 14.07 6.54
C ALA A 71 12.77 12.58 6.91
N LEU A 72 11.87 11.67 6.51
CA LEU A 72 12.05 10.25 6.79
C LEU A 72 13.33 9.72 6.12
N PRO A 73 14.15 8.92 6.84
CA PRO A 73 15.37 8.38 6.29
C PRO A 73 15.03 7.44 5.14
N ARG A 74 15.64 7.66 3.96
CA ARG A 74 15.53 6.75 2.83
C ARG A 74 16.76 5.87 2.76
N GLY A 75 16.58 4.55 2.83
CA GLY A 75 17.67 3.61 2.66
C GLY A 75 18.30 3.73 1.28
N ILE A 76 19.60 3.41 1.16
CA ILE A 76 20.38 3.50 -0.10
C ILE A 76 19.75 2.69 -1.25
N ALA A 77 18.98 1.65 -0.92
CA ALA A 77 18.29 0.81 -1.89
C ALA A 77 16.82 1.22 -2.15
N THR A 78 16.23 2.08 -1.31
CA THR A 78 14.81 2.43 -1.40
C THR A 78 14.62 3.54 -2.42
N LEU A 79 13.85 3.26 -3.46
CA LEU A 79 13.49 4.22 -4.50
C LEU A 79 12.38 5.15 -4.01
N SER A 80 12.36 6.39 -4.51
CA SER A 80 11.20 7.27 -4.38
C SER A 80 10.02 6.74 -5.18
N THR A 81 8.81 7.23 -4.90
CA THR A 81 7.61 6.84 -5.66
C THR A 81 7.74 7.18 -7.14
N GLU A 82 8.40 8.28 -7.47
CA GLU A 82 8.69 8.72 -8.84
C GLU A 82 9.72 7.80 -9.54
N GLU A 83 10.66 7.23 -8.79
CA GLU A 83 11.70 6.33 -9.29
C GLU A 83 11.20 4.88 -9.50
N LEU A 84 10.03 4.51 -8.96
CA LEU A 84 9.46 3.16 -9.11
C LEU A 84 8.92 2.87 -10.53
N GLY A 85 8.81 3.91 -11.38
CA GLY A 85 8.30 3.78 -12.75
C GLY A 85 6.77 3.74 -12.83
N PRO A 86 6.21 3.47 -14.02
CA PRO A 86 4.76 3.52 -14.22
C PRO A 86 4.06 2.39 -13.46
N VAL A 87 2.92 2.71 -12.86
CA VAL A 87 2.07 1.74 -12.19
C VAL A 87 1.10 1.11 -13.18
N LEU A 88 1.18 -0.21 -13.32
CA LEU A 88 0.24 -1.01 -14.11
C LEU A 88 -0.97 -1.42 -13.24
N PRO A 89 -2.18 -1.44 -13.81
CA PRO A 89 -3.36 -1.90 -13.08
C PRO A 89 -3.27 -3.39 -12.78
N GLU A 90 -3.90 -3.80 -11.68
CA GLU A 90 -4.13 -5.21 -11.42
C GLU A 90 -4.99 -5.84 -12.53
N PRO A 91 -4.78 -7.13 -12.85
CA PRO A 91 -5.65 -7.86 -13.76
C PRO A 91 -7.11 -7.84 -13.28
N HIS A 92 -8.05 -7.94 -14.21
CA HIS A 92 -9.47 -8.04 -13.86
C HIS A 92 -9.69 -9.17 -12.83
N PRO A 93 -10.47 -8.97 -11.74
CA PRO A 93 -10.59 -9.93 -10.64
C PRO A 93 -10.96 -11.36 -11.06
N SER A 94 -11.65 -11.55 -12.18
CA SER A 94 -11.94 -12.88 -12.75
C SER A 94 -10.70 -13.72 -13.07
N TRP A 95 -9.54 -13.08 -13.29
CA TRP A 95 -8.27 -13.76 -13.51
C TRP A 95 -7.76 -14.40 -12.23
N MET A 96 -7.94 -13.76 -11.06
CA MET A 96 -7.49 -14.31 -9.79
C MET A 96 -8.12 -15.67 -9.52
N THR A 97 -9.43 -15.81 -9.74
CA THR A 97 -10.14 -17.10 -9.59
C THR A 97 -9.53 -18.19 -10.48
N ARG A 98 -9.20 -17.86 -11.74
CA ARG A 98 -8.62 -18.82 -12.70
C ARG A 98 -7.18 -19.20 -12.34
N ILE A 99 -6.39 -18.22 -11.92
CA ILE A 99 -4.99 -18.41 -11.50
C ILE A 99 -4.95 -19.30 -10.27
N VAL A 100 -5.73 -18.98 -9.23
CA VAL A 100 -5.81 -19.77 -8.00
C VAL A 100 -6.21 -21.21 -8.30
N ALA A 101 -7.31 -21.43 -9.03
CA ALA A 101 -7.76 -22.79 -9.36
C ALA A 101 -6.72 -23.59 -10.15
N THR A 102 -5.96 -22.93 -11.04
CA THR A 102 -4.92 -23.60 -11.83
C THR A 102 -3.67 -23.89 -11.00
N TRP A 103 -3.29 -22.98 -10.12
CA TRP A 103 -2.19 -23.16 -9.18
C TRP A 103 -2.45 -24.35 -8.26
N GLN A 104 -3.65 -24.41 -7.67
CA GLN A 104 -4.06 -25.50 -6.80
C GLN A 104 -4.00 -26.85 -7.53
N ARG A 105 -4.60 -26.96 -8.72
CA ARG A 105 -4.52 -28.20 -9.52
C ARG A 105 -3.11 -28.67 -9.82
N ARG A 106 -2.16 -27.75 -9.97
CA ARG A 106 -0.79 -28.07 -10.37
C ARG A 106 0.11 -28.40 -9.18
N TYR A 107 -0.13 -27.78 -8.03
CA TYR A 107 0.81 -27.77 -6.90
C TYR A 107 0.24 -28.22 -5.56
N GLU A 108 -1.07 -28.35 -5.39
CA GLU A 108 -1.61 -28.98 -4.18
C GLU A 108 -1.37 -30.50 -4.26
N VAL A 109 -0.38 -30.96 -3.50
CA VAL A 109 -0.22 -32.38 -3.19
C VAL A 109 -1.30 -32.74 -2.18
N ARG A 110 -2.17 -33.69 -2.55
CA ARG A 110 -3.15 -34.27 -1.63
C ARG A 110 -2.49 -35.02 -0.48
#